data_AF-A0A924SFQ2-F1
#
_entry.id   AF-A0A924SFQ2-F1
#
_cell.length_a   1.000
_cell.length_b   1.000
_cell.length_c   1.000
_cell.angle_alpha   90.00
_cell.angle_beta   90.00
_cell.angle_gamma   90.00
#
_symmetry.space_group_name_H-M   'P 1'
#
loop_
_entity.id
_entity.type
_entity.pdbx_description
1 polymer ?
#
loop_
_entity_poly.entity_id
_entity_poly.type
_entity_poly.pdbx_seq_one_letter_code
_entity_poly.pdbx_strand_id
1 'polypeptide(L)' 'MFTIEHDFDATIITLVDEGGRPLQEDVIIEAFEDCITITQVDPRSDTPLRLTLSLAQVADLAAALNLPEGSYRIAPKPR' A
#
# COMPACT_ATOMS: atom_id res chain seq x y z
N MET A 1 13.71 -0.53 -4.33
CA MET A 1 13.23 -0.26 -5.71
C MET A 1 11.73 -0.46 -5.79
N PHE A 2 11.07 0.01 -6.84
CA PHE A 2 9.68 -0.37 -7.14
C PHE A 2 9.44 -0.51 -8.64
N THR A 3 8.42 -1.30 -9.02
CA THR A 3 7.89 -1.39 -10.38
C THR A 3 6.41 -1.04 -10.40
N ILE A 4 5.90 -0.64 -11.55
CA ILE A 4 4.48 -0.36 -11.77
C ILE A 4 4.05 -1.03 -13.06
N GLU A 5 3.03 -1.86 -12.96
CA GLU A 5 2.43 -2.63 -14.05
C GLU A 5 0.93 -2.34 -14.09
N HIS A 6 0.35 -2.41 -15.28
CA HIS A 6 -1.08 -2.23 -15.46
C HIS A 6 -1.65 -3.58 -15.92
N ASP A 7 -2.57 -4.11 -15.12
CA ASP A 7 -3.43 -5.22 -15.52
C ASP A 7 -4.82 -4.68 -15.89
N PHE A 8 -5.71 -5.55 -16.34
CA PHE A 8 -7.03 -5.18 -16.83
C PHE A 8 -7.89 -4.44 -15.80
N ASP A 9 -7.83 -4.84 -14.53
CA ASP A 9 -8.69 -4.34 -13.44
C ASP A 9 -7.92 -3.63 -12.31
N ALA A 10 -6.58 -3.63 -12.34
CA ALA A 10 -5.76 -2.99 -11.33
C ALA A 10 -4.44 -2.43 -11.85
N THR A 11 -3.94 -1.38 -11.20
CA THR A 11 -2.51 -1.05 -11.25
C THR A 11 -1.78 -1.87 -10.18
N ILE A 12 -0.79 -2.65 -10.59
CA ILE A 12 0.02 -3.48 -9.71
C ILE A 12 1.34 -2.76 -9.44
N ILE A 13 1.66 -2.55 -8.17
CA ILE A 13 2.91 -1.93 -7.73
C ILE A 13 3.66 -2.93 -6.86
N THR A 14 4.90 -3.24 -7.20
CA THR A 14 5.76 -4.11 -6.40
C THR A 14 6.84 -3.26 -5.74
N LEU A 15 6.93 -3.33 -4.40
CA LEU A 15 7.97 -2.69 -3.61
C LEU A 15 8.99 -3.75 -3.19
N VAL A 16 10.25 -3.52 -3.55
CA VAL A 16 11.37 -4.41 -3.24
C VAL A 16 12.26 -3.75 -2.20
N ASP A 17 12.52 -4.46 -1.09
CA ASP A 17 13.48 -4.05 -0.08
C ASP A 17 14.91 -4.35 -0.57
N GLU A 18 15.67 -3.29 -0.83
CA GLU A 18 17.06 -3.36 -1.31
C GLU A 18 18.06 -2.84 -0.27
N GLY A 19 17.64 -2.76 1.01
CA GLY A 19 18.44 -2.21 2.10
C GLY A 19 19.56 -3.12 2.60
N GLY A 20 20.03 -2.82 3.81
CA GLY A 20 20.95 -3.69 4.55
C GLY A 20 20.23 -4.88 5.15
N ARG A 21 20.87 -6.05 5.17
CA ARG A 21 20.27 -7.27 5.72
C ARG A 21 19.89 -7.14 7.21
N PRO A 22 18.82 -7.83 7.66
CA PRO A 22 17.93 -8.69 6.88
C PRO A 22 16.93 -7.89 6.04
N LEU A 23 16.65 -8.37 4.82
CA LEU A 23 15.63 -7.79 3.94
C LEU A 23 14.25 -8.29 4.34
N GLN A 24 13.23 -7.47 4.12
CA GLN A 24 11.83 -7.90 4.16
C GLN A 24 11.41 -8.51 2.81
N GLU A 25 10.37 -9.34 2.84
CA GLU A 25 9.73 -9.84 1.61
C GLU A 25 9.08 -8.69 0.83
N ASP A 26 8.95 -8.88 -0.47
CA ASP A 26 8.35 -7.88 -1.36
C ASP A 26 6.90 -7.59 -0.98
N VAL A 27 6.50 -6.33 -1.17
CA VAL A 27 5.12 -5.89 -0.97
C VAL A 27 4.47 -5.66 -2.32
N ILE A 28 3.34 -6.34 -2.55
CA ILE A 28 2.51 -6.17 -3.74
C ILE A 28 1.30 -5.34 -3.38
N ILE A 29 1.10 -4.23 -4.09
CA ILE A 29 -0.04 -3.34 -3.96
C ILE A 29 -0.87 -3.44 -5.23
N GLU A 30 -2.13 -3.83 -5.12
CA GLU A 30 -3.06 -3.86 -6.27
C GLU A 30 -4.09 -2.75 -6.07
N ALA A 31 -4.07 -1.75 -6.95
CA ALA A 31 -4.98 -0.62 -6.91
C ALA A 31 -6.12 -0.81 -7.91
N PHE A 32 -7.26 -1.27 -7.42
CA PHE A 32 -8.50 -1.42 -8.17
C PHE A 32 -9.30 -0.10 -8.19
N GLU A 33 -10.41 -0.08 -8.92
CA GLU A 33 -11.29 1.09 -9.01
C GLU A 33 -11.93 1.48 -7.65
N ASP A 34 -12.21 0.50 -6.78
CA ASP A 34 -12.98 0.69 -5.55
C ASP A 34 -12.19 0.41 -4.25
N CYS A 35 -11.04 -0.26 -4.33
CA CYS A 35 -10.22 -0.60 -3.18
C CYS A 35 -8.74 -0.79 -3.56
N ILE A 36 -7.90 -0.83 -2.53
CA ILE A 36 -6.48 -1.18 -2.69
C ILE A 36 -6.18 -2.38 -1.79
N THR A 37 -5.50 -3.39 -2.32
CA THR A 37 -4.94 -4.48 -1.52
C THR A 37 -3.45 -4.26 -1.30
N ILE A 38 -2.96 -4.69 -0.14
CA ILE A 38 -1.53 -4.75 0.19
C ILE A 38 -1.26 -6.19 0.61
N THR A 39 -0.36 -6.86 -0.10
CA THR A 39 0.00 -8.25 0.14
C THR A 39 1.49 -8.37 0.41
N GLN A 40 1.87 -9.11 1.45
CA GLN A 40 3.26 -9.46 1.76
C GLN A 40 3.32 -10.91 2.26
N VAL A 41 4.34 -11.66 1.87
CA VAL A 41 4.53 -13.03 2.37
C VAL A 41 5.07 -12.99 3.80
N ASP A 42 4.48 -13.79 4.70
CA ASP A 42 5.06 -14.01 6.02
C ASP A 42 6.24 -14.99 5.91
N PRO A 43 7.48 -14.56 6.23
CA PRO A 43 8.68 -15.38 6.06
C PRO A 43 8.72 -16.62 6.98
N ARG A 44 7.84 -16.70 7.99
CA ARG A 44 7.77 -17.87 8.88
C ARG A 44 6.84 -18.96 8.37
N SER A 45 5.71 -18.57 7.82
CA SER A 45 4.66 -19.49 7.36
C SER A 45 4.70 -19.75 5.86
N ASP A 46 5.44 -18.93 5.09
CA ASP A 46 5.46 -18.94 3.63
C ASP A 46 4.06 -18.78 3.03
N THR A 47 3.23 -17.95 3.69
CA THR A 47 1.85 -17.66 3.26
C THR A 47 1.66 -16.16 3.01
N PRO A 48 0.90 -15.78 1.97
CA PRO A 48 0.59 -14.38 1.71
C PRO A 48 -0.40 -13.84 2.73
N LEU A 49 -0.03 -12.73 3.38
CA LEU A 49 -0.93 -11.93 4.21
C LEU A 49 -1.46 -10.76 3.38
N ARG A 50 -2.77 -10.52 3.42
CA ARG A 50 -3.43 -9.47 2.64
C ARG A 50 -4.22 -8.52 3.54
N LEU A 51 -4.06 -7.24 3.31
CA LEU A 51 -4.89 -6.16 3.85
C LEU A 51 -5.65 -5.49 2.72
N THR A 52 -6.92 -5.16 2.94
CA THR A 52 -7.74 -4.39 1.99
C THR A 52 -8.06 -3.03 2.60
N LEU A 53 -7.79 -1.98 1.84
CA LEU A 53 -8.05 -0.60 2.21
C LEU A 53 -9.13 -0.03 1.29
N SER A 54 -10.08 0.70 1.87
CA SER A 54 -10.95 1.59 1.11
C SER A 54 -10.16 2.78 0.56
N LEU A 55 -10.64 3.40 -0.52
CA LEU A 55 -10.00 4.59 -1.09
C LEU A 55 -9.85 5.74 -0.08
N ALA A 56 -10.80 5.88 0.84
CA ALA A 56 -10.72 6.86 1.93
C ALA A 56 -9.54 6.58 2.87
N GLN A 57 -9.35 5.32 3.28
CA GLN A 57 -8.22 4.92 4.13
C GLN A 57 -6.87 5.12 3.43
N VAL A 58 -6.80 4.88 2.12
CA VAL A 58 -5.58 5.13 1.33
C VAL A 58 -5.27 6.62 1.28
N ALA A 59 -6.28 7.46 1.04
CA ALA A 59 -6.10 8.91 1.04
C ALA A 59 -5.62 9.42 2.42
N ASP A 60 -6.22 8.92 3.50
CA ASP A 60 -5.80 9.20 4.86
C ASP A 60 -4.37 8.74 5.13
N LEU A 61 -3.99 7.53 4.71
CA LEU A 61 -2.62 7.01 4.83
C LEU A 61 -1.62 7.88 4.07
N ALA A 62 -1.90 8.21 2.80
CA ALA A 62 -1.03 9.03 1.97
C ALA A 62 -0.80 10.44 2.57
N ALA A 63 -1.84 11.04 3.16
CA ALA A 63 -1.70 12.29 3.89
C ALA A 63 -0.87 12.12 5.17
N ALA A 64 -1.16 11.07 5.95
CA ALA A 64 -0.50 10.81 7.24
C ALA A 64 1.02 10.63 7.11
N LEU A 65 1.52 10.09 5.99
CA LEU A 65 2.95 9.93 5.73
C LEU A 65 3.75 11.25 5.76
N ASN A 66 3.08 12.40 5.61
CA ASN A 66 3.71 13.72 5.53
C ASN A 66 3.31 14.66 6.69
N LEU A 67 2.62 14.16 7.72
CA LEU A 67 2.10 14.96 8.82
C LEU A 67 2.76 14.57 10.16
N PRO A 68 2.95 15.52 11.09
CA PRO A 68 3.41 15.19 12.44
C PRO A 68 2.31 14.47 13.24
N GLU A 69 2.69 13.94 14.41
CA GLU A 69 1.75 13.34 15.35
C GLU A 69 0.54 14.24 15.65
N GLY A 70 -0.66 13.66 15.70
CA GLY A 70 -1.90 14.40 15.90
C GLY A 70 -3.16 13.65 15.47
N SER A 71 -4.31 14.32 15.59
CA SER A 71 -5.59 13.83 15.08
C SER A 71 -6.02 14.71 13.90
N TYR A 72 -6.19 14.07 12.74
CA TYR A 72 -6.53 14.74 11.49
C TYR A 72 -7.84 14.20 10.93
N ARG A 73 -8.52 15.05 10.18
CA ARG A 73 -9.64 14.65 9.33
C ARG A 73 -9.44 15.33 7.99
N ILE A 74 -9.32 14.54 6.92
CA ILE A 74 -9.28 15.10 5.57
C ILE A 74 -10.66 15.66 5.26
N ALA A 75 -10.74 16.98 5.10
CA ALA A 75 -11.94 17.62 4.62
C ALA A 75 -12.10 17.33 3.12
N PRO A 76 -13.30 16.95 2.65
CA PRO A 76 -13.53 16.81 1.22
C PRO A 76 -13.25 18.17 0.54
N LYS A 77 -12.48 18.15 -0.55
CA LYS A 77 -12.22 19.36 -1.33
C LYS A 77 -13.58 19.89 -1.84
N PRO A 78 -13.94 21.16 -1.59
CA PRO A 78 -15.16 21.72 -2.15
C PRO A 78 -15.05 21.68 -3.68
N ARG A 79 -16.14 21.23 -4.31
CA ARG A 79 -16.26 21.14 -5.78
C ARG A 79 -16.23 22.52 -6.42
#